data_AF-A0A6A6D6S4-F1
#
_entry.id   AF-A0A6A6D6S4-F1
#
_cell.length_a   1.000
_cell.length_b   1.000
_cell.length_c   1.000
_cell.angle_alpha   90.00
_cell.angle_beta   90.00
_cell.angle_gamma   90.00
#
_symmetry.space_group_name_H-M   'P 1'
#
loop_
_entity.id
_entity.type
_entity.pdbx_description
1 polymer ?
#
loop_
_entity_poly.entity_id
_entity_poly.type
_entity_poly.pdbx_seq_one_letter_code
_entity_poly.pdbx_strand_id
1 'polypeptide(L)' 'VYLLTFLNILNNLVLFKGRVLIIITNYIKRLDPALIRLNYIDIKVKFHLIKKDIIS' A
#
# COMPACT_ATOMS: atom_id res chain seq x y z
N VAL A 1 -15.53 3.33 -10.76
CA VAL A 1 -16.39 3.43 -9.56
C VAL A 1 -15.72 2.78 -8.34
N TYR A 2 -15.48 1.46 -8.32
CA TYR A 2 -14.94 0.76 -7.13
C TYR A 2 -13.60 1.30 -6.57
N LEU A 3 -12.65 1.70 -7.42
CA LEU A 3 -11.32 2.18 -6.99
C LEU A 3 -11.37 3.55 -6.30
N LEU A 4 -12.24 4.44 -6.80
CA LEU A 4 -12.46 5.77 -6.21
C LEU A 4 -13.17 5.67 -4.86
N THR A 5 -14.14 4.74 -4.74
CA THR A 5 -14.82 4.46 -3.47
C THR A 5 -13.83 3.94 -2.43
N PHE A 6 -12.94 3.02 -2.81
CA PHE A 6 -11.89 2.51 -1.93
C PHE A 6 -10.94 3.62 -1.46
N LEU A 7 -10.50 4.48 -2.39
CA LEU A 7 -9.68 5.66 -2.08
C LEU A 7 -10.36 6.58 -1.06
N ASN A 8 -11.64 6.93 -1.26
CA ASN A 8 -12.36 7.81 -0.34
C ASN A 8 -12.49 7.20 1.07
N ILE A 9 -12.68 5.88 1.18
CA ILE A 9 -12.70 5.19 2.47
C ILE A 9 -11.33 5.28 3.14
N LEU A 10 -10.25 5.05 2.40
CA LEU A 10 -8.88 5.17 2.93
C LEU A 10 -8.57 6.59 3.40
N ASN A 11 -8.95 7.62 2.63
CA ASN A 11 -8.71 9.02 2.98
C ASN A 11 -9.33 9.34 4.35
N ASN A 12 -10.57 8.89 4.57
CA ASN A 12 -11.26 9.08 5.83
C ASN A 12 -10.61 8.29 6.98
N LEU A 13 -10.06 7.09 6.72
CA LEU A 13 -9.43 6.25 7.75
C LEU A 13 -8.03 6.74 8.16
N VAL A 14 -7.23 7.24 7.22
CA VAL A 14 -5.86 7.72 7.46
C VAL A 14 -5.84 9.02 8.28
N LEU A 15 -6.95 9.78 8.26
CA LEU A 15 -7.13 10.99 9.09
C LEU A 15 -7.28 10.70 10.59
N PHE A 16 -7.54 9.45 11.00
CA PHE A 16 -7.65 9.10 12.42
C PHE A 16 -6.27 8.85 13.04
N LYS A 17 -5.83 9.78 13.90
CA LYS A 17 -4.60 9.65 14.71
C LYS A 17 -4.57 8.30 15.45
N GLY A 18 -3.41 7.65 15.45
CA GLY A 18 -3.17 6.39 16.19
C GLY A 18 -3.50 5.11 15.42
N ARG A 19 -3.77 5.19 14.10
CA ARG A 19 -4.00 4.01 13.25
C ARG A 19 -2.88 3.83 12.22
N VAL A 20 -2.58 2.58 11.90
CA VAL A 20 -1.62 2.19 10.86
C VAL A 20 -2.35 1.38 9.80
N LEU A 21 -2.19 1.77 8.53
CA LEU A 21 -2.72 1.05 7.38
C LEU A 21 -1.61 0.24 6.72
N ILE A 22 -1.79 -1.07 6.60
CA ILE A 22 -0.89 -1.96 5.87
C ILE A 22 -1.60 -2.47 4.62
N ILE A 23 -1.00 -2.21 3.45
CA ILE A 23 -1.50 -2.69 2.15
C ILE A 23 -0.47 -3.66 1.57
N ILE A 24 -0.91 -4.85 1.18
CA ILE A 24 -0.08 -5.86 0.53
C ILE A 24 -0.65 -6.12 -0.87
N THR A 25 0.20 -6.07 -1.89
CA THR A 25 -0.20 -6.37 -3.27
C THR A 25 0.89 -7.13 -4.01
N ASN A 26 0.47 -8.16 -4.75
CA ASN A 26 1.34 -8.90 -5.67
C ASN A 26 1.45 -8.23 -7.05
N TYR A 27 0.59 -7.23 -7.33
CA TYR A 27 0.48 -6.58 -8.63
C TYR A 27 0.48 -5.06 -8.49
N ILE A 28 1.62 -4.50 -8.07
CA ILE A 28 1.74 -3.04 -7.88
C ILE A 28 1.37 -2.20 -9.10
N LYS A 29 1.58 -2.74 -10.33
CA LYS A 29 1.22 -2.08 -11.59
C LYS A 29 -0.29 -1.94 -11.83
N ARG A 30 -1.11 -2.69 -11.10
CA ARG A 30 -2.58 -2.62 -11.18
C ARG A 30 -3.17 -1.66 -10.13
N LEU A 31 -2.34 -1.13 -9.24
CA LEU A 31 -2.79 -0.16 -8.24
C LEU A 31 -2.96 1.21 -8.89
N ASP A 32 -3.96 1.96 -8.46
CA ASP A 32 -4.10 3.36 -8.88
C ASP A 32 -2.83 4.14 -8.51
N PRO A 33 -2.19 4.87 -9.44
CA PRO A 33 -1.08 5.74 -9.10
C PRO A 33 -1.40 6.74 -7.98
N ALA A 34 -2.67 7.14 -7.83
CA ALA A 34 -3.13 8.01 -6.75
C ALA A 34 -3.01 7.36 -5.36
N LEU A 35 -3.16 6.03 -5.23
CA LEU A 35 -2.95 5.30 -3.98
C LEU A 35 -1.47 5.32 -3.54
N ILE A 36 -0.57 5.39 -4.52
CA ILE A 36 0.89 5.38 -4.31
C ILE A 36 1.42 6.80 -4.03
N ARG A 37 0.62 7.84 -4.30
CA ARG A 37 1.02 9.25 -4.19
C ARG A 37 1.00 9.69 -2.72
N LEU A 38 2.19 10.07 -2.24
CA LEU A 38 2.67 10.76 -1.02
C LEU A 38 1.78 11.07 0.20
N ASN A 39 0.45 11.03 0.17
CA ASN A 39 -0.40 11.41 1.30
C ASN A 39 -1.02 10.22 2.07
N TYR A 40 -0.96 9.00 1.53
CA TYR A 40 -1.58 7.81 2.15
C TYR A 40 -0.60 6.70 2.56
N ILE A 41 0.60 6.73 2.01
CA ILE A 41 1.61 5.68 2.20
C ILE A 41 2.94 6.35 2.48
N ASP A 42 3.32 6.37 3.76
CA ASP A 42 4.61 6.92 4.21
C ASP A 42 5.77 5.96 3.90
N ILE A 43 5.52 4.65 3.99
CA ILE A 43 6.55 3.61 3.87
C ILE A 43 6.20 2.64 2.74
N LYS A 44 7.16 2.41 1.85
CA LYS A 44 7.05 1.43 0.76
C LYS A 44 8.12 0.37 0.90
N VAL A 45 7.69 -0.88 1.10
CA VAL A 45 8.59 -2.04 1.21
C VAL A 45 8.33 -2.98 0.03
N LYS A 46 9.40 -3.35 -0.68
CA LYS A 46 9.34 -4.33 -1.77
C LYS A 46 9.91 -5.67 -1.31
N PHE A 47 9.05 -6.67 -1.27
CA PHE A 47 9.47 -8.05 -1.03
C PHE A 47 10.03 -8.65 -2.33
N HIS A 48 11.21 -9.23 -2.24
CA HIS A 48 11.88 -9.93 -3.33
C HIS A 48 11.78 -11.43 -3.10
N LEU A 49 11.76 -12.21 -4.18
CA LEU A 49 11.89 -13.65 -4.08
C LEU A 49 13.22 -13.98 -3.37
N ILE A 50 13.13 -14.89 -2.41
CA ILE A 50 14.27 -15.33 -1.63
C ILE A 50 15.25 -16.02 -2.57
N LYS A 51 16.50 -15.55 -2.59
CA LYS A 51 17.60 -16.30 -3.17
C LYS A 51 18.10 -17.31 -2.15
N LYS A 52 18.50 -18.49 -2.63
CA LYS A 52 18.91 -19.64 -1.80
C LYS A 52 19.97 -19.26 -0.75
N ASP A 53 20.78 -18.27 -1.08
CA ASP A 53 21.84 -17.64 -0.30
C ASP A 53 21.38 -17.07 1.06
N ILE A 54 20.09 -16.75 1.22
CA ILE A 54 19.52 -16.14 2.44
C ILE A 54 19.11 -17.20 3.48
N ILE A 55 18.94 -18.46 3.07
CA ILE A 55 18.44 -19.56 3.94
C ILE A 55 19.61 -20.29 4.64
N SER A 56 20.72 -19.58 4.91
CA SER A 56 21.92 -20.15 5.55
C SER A 56 21.72 -20.33 7.05
#